data_AF-A0A9X8VBW9-F1
#
_entry.id   AF-A0A9X8VBW9-F1
#
_cell.length_a   1.000
_cell.length_b   1.000
_cell.length_c   1.000
_cell.angle_alpha   90.00
_cell.angle_beta   90.00
_cell.angle_gamma   90.00
#
_symmetry.space_group_name_H-M   'P 1'
#
loop_
_entity.id
_entity.type
_entity.pdbx_description
1 polymer ?
#
loop_
_entity_poly.entity_id
_entity_poly.type
_entity_poly.pdbx_seq_one_letter_code
_entity_poly.pdbx_strand_id
1 'polypeptide(L)'
;ALLLALCAGFYALSLMQHQPWAFFLCYFLFVTMGMLLNVNVNHDASHNAFLRAPWANRLVGRLVTLPLGVDPDYWRTRHVDYHHVYANVEHYDLDTEENGFFRQTPFQRWRPHMRYQHLYWPLIAALSLPYIAWIFDWSDRLDKTPLREKRVLAGRGGWALFV
;
A
#
# COMPACT_ATOMS: atom_id res chain seq x y z
N ALA A 1 9.79 11.19 -11.87
CA ALA A 1 11.05 10.93 -12.59
C ALA A 1 12.17 10.50 -11.65
N LEU A 2 12.54 11.30 -10.63
CA LEU A 2 13.64 11.00 -9.70
C LEU A 2 13.50 9.62 -9.01
N LEU A 3 12.36 9.34 -8.36
CA LEU A 3 12.15 8.06 -7.65
C LEU A 3 12.27 6.85 -8.58
N LEU A 4 11.76 6.95 -9.81
CA LEU A 4 11.87 5.89 -10.81
C LEU A 4 13.34 5.68 -11.23
N ALA A 5 14.08 6.75 -11.46
CA ALA A 5 15.49 6.68 -11.82
C ALA A 5 16.34 6.07 -10.68
N LEU A 6 16.08 6.47 -9.44
CA LEU A 6 16.75 5.91 -8.26
C LEU A 6 16.39 4.44 -8.07
N CYS A 7 15.12 4.07 -8.21
CA CYS A 7 14.66 2.69 -8.14
C CYS A 7 15.38 1.80 -9.18
N ALA A 8 15.35 2.19 -10.46
CA ALA A 8 16.04 1.46 -11.52
C ALA A 8 17.57 1.44 -11.31
N GLY A 9 18.14 2.55 -10.85
CA GLY A 9 19.58 2.67 -10.56
C GLY A 9 20.02 1.71 -9.45
N PHE A 10 19.34 1.69 -8.31
CA PHE A 10 19.68 0.77 -7.22
C PHE A 10 19.43 -0.69 -7.57
N TYR A 11 18.42 -0.98 -8.38
CA TYR A 11 18.22 -2.33 -8.92
C TYR A 11 19.42 -2.76 -9.77
N ALA A 12 19.82 -1.94 -10.75
CA ALA A 12 20.97 -2.23 -11.60
C ALA A 12 22.26 -2.38 -10.79
N LEU A 13 22.50 -1.47 -9.83
CA LEU A 13 23.66 -1.55 -8.94
C LEU A 13 23.66 -2.85 -8.11
N SER A 14 22.49 -3.30 -7.64
CA SER A 14 22.38 -4.56 -6.89
C SER A 14 22.85 -5.76 -7.72
N LEU A 15 22.51 -5.81 -9.01
CA LEU A 15 22.90 -6.90 -9.92
C LEU A 15 24.41 -6.92 -10.22
N MET A 16 25.12 -5.81 -10.00
CA MET A 16 26.55 -5.66 -10.25
C MET A 16 27.42 -5.94 -9.02
N GLN A 17 26.82 -6.18 -7.84
CA GLN A 17 27.60 -6.36 -6.61
C GLN A 17 28.17 -7.77 -6.49
N HIS A 18 29.48 -7.85 -6.23
CA HIS A 18 30.16 -9.08 -5.85
C HIS A 18 30.31 -9.23 -4.33
N GLN A 19 30.02 -8.18 -3.56
CA GLN A 19 30.10 -8.16 -2.10
C GLN A 19 28.69 -8.27 -1.48
N PRO A 20 28.42 -9.26 -0.61
CA PRO A 20 27.07 -9.49 -0.08
C PRO A 20 26.46 -8.26 0.61
N TRP A 21 27.23 -7.56 1.44
CA TRP A 21 26.72 -6.37 2.14
C TRP A 21 26.37 -5.22 1.21
N ALA A 22 27.15 -5.02 0.14
CA ALA A 22 26.85 -4.02 -0.87
C ALA A 22 25.59 -4.40 -1.67
N PHE A 23 25.41 -5.70 -1.97
CA PHE A 23 24.19 -6.21 -2.58
C PHE A 23 22.97 -5.89 -1.70
N PHE A 24 23.01 -6.24 -0.41
CA PHE A 24 21.91 -6.00 0.51
C PHE A 24 21.57 -4.52 0.64
N LEU A 25 22.58 -3.64 0.72
CA LEU A 25 22.36 -2.20 0.77
C LEU A 25 21.67 -1.69 -0.51
N CYS A 26 22.19 -2.05 -1.69
CA CYS A 26 21.60 -1.63 -2.96
C CYS A 26 20.17 -2.18 -3.12
N TYR A 27 19.94 -3.44 -2.76
CA TYR A 27 18.63 -4.06 -2.81
C TYR A 27 17.64 -3.40 -1.84
N PHE A 28 18.06 -3.09 -0.62
CA PHE A 28 17.26 -2.36 0.35
C PHE A 28 16.86 -0.97 -0.17
N LEU A 29 17.80 -0.24 -0.79
CA LEU A 29 17.54 1.07 -1.38
C LEU A 29 16.61 0.95 -2.60
N PHE A 30 16.78 -0.08 -3.44
CA PHE A 30 15.86 -0.39 -4.54
C PHE A 30 14.42 -0.57 -4.04
N VAL A 31 14.22 -1.45 -3.05
CA VAL A 31 12.90 -1.71 -2.47
C VAL A 31 12.32 -0.42 -1.87
N THR A 32 13.12 0.34 -1.12
CA THR A 32 12.69 1.61 -0.51
C THR A 32 12.24 2.62 -1.56
N MET A 33 13.01 2.80 -2.64
CA MET A 33 12.63 3.70 -3.74
C MET A 33 11.38 3.20 -4.49
N GLY A 34 11.24 1.89 -4.67
CA GLY A 34 10.03 1.28 -5.24
C GLY A 34 8.79 1.54 -4.39
N MET A 35 8.88 1.38 -3.07
CA MET A 35 7.81 1.69 -2.13
C MET A 35 7.46 3.17 -2.15
N LEU A 36 8.44 4.07 -2.13
CA LEU A 36 8.19 5.51 -2.21
C LEU A 36 7.58 5.91 -3.55
N LEU A 37 8.05 5.34 -4.66
CA LEU A 37 7.47 5.56 -5.99
C LEU A 37 6.00 5.15 -6.01
N ASN A 38 5.70 3.97 -5.46
CA ASN A 38 4.33 3.47 -5.35
C ASN A 38 3.46 4.39 -4.51
N VAL A 39 3.83 4.66 -3.26
CA VAL A 39 3.02 5.46 -2.34
C VAL A 39 2.75 6.84 -2.92
N ASN A 40 3.75 7.52 -3.50
CA ASN A 40 3.54 8.85 -4.07
C ASN A 40 2.67 8.81 -5.34
N VAL A 41 3.01 7.97 -6.31
CA VAL A 41 2.32 7.97 -7.62
C VAL A 41 0.93 7.34 -7.50
N ASN A 42 0.79 6.22 -6.81
CA ASN A 42 -0.50 5.55 -6.64
C ASN A 42 -1.46 6.38 -5.77
N HIS A 43 -0.97 7.06 -4.73
CA HIS A 43 -1.77 8.00 -3.95
C HIS A 43 -2.40 9.08 -4.85
N ASP A 44 -1.57 9.83 -5.57
CA ASP A 44 -2.05 10.93 -6.40
C ASP A 44 -2.89 10.43 -7.58
N ALA A 45 -2.53 9.28 -8.15
CA ALA A 45 -3.33 8.65 -9.19
C ALA A 45 -4.70 8.18 -8.68
N SER A 46 -4.80 7.73 -7.43
CA SER A 46 -6.07 7.36 -6.79
C SER A 46 -7.01 8.56 -6.68
N HIS A 47 -6.45 9.75 -6.40
CA HIS A 47 -7.14 11.04 -6.41
C HIS A 47 -7.42 11.61 -7.81
N ASN A 48 -6.97 10.93 -8.87
CA ASN A 48 -6.96 11.45 -10.25
C ASN A 48 -6.18 12.79 -10.40
N ALA A 49 -5.21 13.03 -9.53
CA ALA A 49 -4.41 14.26 -9.50
C ALA A 49 -3.06 14.12 -10.22
N PHE A 50 -2.61 12.90 -10.54
CA PHE A 50 -1.30 12.66 -11.15
C PHE A 50 -1.28 12.96 -12.66
N LEU A 51 -2.32 12.56 -13.40
CA LEU A 51 -2.50 12.82 -14.84
C LEU A 51 -3.84 13.51 -15.10
N ARG A 52 -3.97 14.18 -16.24
CA ARG A 52 -5.22 14.86 -16.64
C ARG A 52 -6.39 13.90 -16.88
N ALA A 53 -6.12 12.70 -17.39
CA ALA A 53 -7.15 11.75 -17.78
C ALA A 53 -7.36 10.69 -16.67
N PRO A 54 -8.60 10.47 -16.17
CA PRO A 54 -8.87 9.49 -15.12
C PRO A 54 -8.44 8.05 -15.48
N TRP A 55 -8.62 7.64 -16.73
CA TRP A 55 -8.18 6.31 -17.19
C TRP A 55 -6.66 6.15 -17.14
N ALA A 56 -5.92 7.22 -17.44
CA ALA A 56 -4.46 7.20 -17.42
C ALA A 56 -3.93 7.13 -15.98
N ASN A 57 -4.63 7.77 -15.03
CA ASN A 57 -4.36 7.60 -13.61
C ASN A 57 -4.57 6.14 -13.15
N ARG A 58 -5.65 5.48 -13.59
CA ARG A 58 -5.84 4.05 -13.29
C ARG A 58 -4.71 3.19 -13.86
N LEU A 59 -4.30 3.45 -15.10
CA LEU A 59 -3.20 2.72 -15.74
C LEU A 59 -1.88 2.91 -15.00
N VAL A 60 -1.47 4.15 -14.73
CA VAL A 60 -0.18 4.42 -14.05
C VAL A 60 -0.18 3.89 -12.63
N GLY A 61 -1.31 4.00 -11.90
CA GLY A 61 -1.48 3.40 -10.57
C GLY A 61 -1.22 1.89 -10.61
N ARG A 62 -1.86 1.18 -11.57
CA ARG A 62 -1.63 -0.27 -11.73
C ARG A 62 -0.18 -0.60 -12.09
N LEU A 63 0.46 0.16 -12.98
CA LEU A 63 1.85 -0.07 -13.36
C LEU A 63 2.83 0.08 -12.19
N VAL A 64 2.61 1.04 -11.29
CA VAL A 64 3.50 1.26 -10.12
C VAL A 64 3.18 0.34 -8.94
N THR A 65 1.99 -0.27 -8.90
CA THR A 65 1.60 -1.22 -7.85
C THR A 65 1.85 -2.68 -8.19
N LEU A 66 1.82 -3.05 -9.47
CA LEU A 66 2.02 -4.42 -9.93
C LEU A 66 3.30 -5.08 -9.36
N PRO A 67 4.50 -4.44 -9.34
CA PRO A 67 5.70 -5.09 -8.82
C PRO A 67 5.68 -5.36 -7.31
N LEU A 68 4.79 -4.70 -6.57
CA LEU A 68 4.62 -4.86 -5.13
C LEU A 68 3.44 -5.77 -4.78
N GLY A 69 2.66 -6.23 -5.79
CA GLY A 69 1.49 -7.08 -5.59
C GLY A 69 0.31 -6.38 -4.93
N VAL A 70 0.29 -5.04 -4.92
CA VAL A 70 -0.81 -4.24 -4.35
C VAL A 70 -1.85 -3.97 -5.43
N ASP A 71 -3.13 -4.24 -5.16
CA ASP A 71 -4.21 -3.93 -6.07
C ASP A 71 -4.61 -2.44 -5.98
N PRO A 72 -4.48 -1.68 -7.08
CA PRO A 72 -4.71 -0.23 -7.06
C PRO A 72 -6.19 0.15 -6.92
N ASP A 73 -7.14 -0.74 -7.28
CA ASP A 73 -8.56 -0.44 -7.20
C ASP A 73 -9.10 -0.65 -5.77
N TYR A 74 -8.61 -1.68 -5.07
CA TYR A 74 -8.87 -1.85 -3.64
C TYR A 74 -8.22 -0.75 -2.81
N TRP A 75 -6.94 -0.43 -3.07
CA TRP A 75 -6.27 0.72 -2.45
C TRP A 75 -7.07 2.00 -2.66
N ARG A 76 -7.46 2.32 -3.90
CA ARG A 76 -8.21 3.53 -4.22
C ARG A 76 -9.53 3.58 -3.44
N THR A 77 -10.23 2.46 -3.34
CA THR A 77 -11.51 2.42 -2.61
C THR A 77 -11.29 2.65 -1.12
N ARG A 78 -10.33 1.96 -0.48
CA ARG A 78 -10.01 2.19 0.94
C ARG A 78 -9.59 3.63 1.20
N HIS A 79 -8.62 4.12 0.42
CA HIS A 79 -8.04 5.44 0.61
C HIS A 79 -9.06 6.55 0.32
N VAL A 80 -9.66 6.56 -0.86
CA VAL A 80 -10.49 7.69 -1.30
C VAL A 80 -11.91 7.62 -0.75
N ASP A 81 -12.55 6.44 -0.78
CA ASP A 81 -13.97 6.35 -0.44
C ASP A 81 -14.22 6.16 1.07
N TYR A 82 -13.28 5.57 1.80
CA TYR A 82 -13.40 5.34 3.24
C TYR A 82 -12.54 6.33 4.03
N HIS A 83 -11.22 6.33 3.84
CA HIS A 83 -10.32 7.15 4.63
C HIS A 83 -10.51 8.66 4.38
N HIS A 84 -10.49 9.14 3.14
CA HIS A 84 -10.64 10.58 2.87
C HIS A 84 -12.02 11.14 3.22
N VAL A 85 -13.08 10.32 3.10
CA VAL A 85 -14.45 10.75 3.43
C VAL A 85 -14.71 10.71 4.94
N TYR A 86 -14.16 9.73 5.64
CA TYR A 86 -14.46 9.45 7.05
C TYR A 86 -13.21 9.35 7.93
N ALA A 87 -12.15 10.11 7.64
CA ALA A 87 -10.87 10.01 8.31
C ALA A 87 -11.00 10.07 9.84
N ASN A 88 -10.43 9.07 10.53
CA ASN A 88 -10.49 8.92 11.99
C ASN A 88 -11.90 8.80 12.59
N VAL A 89 -12.92 8.49 11.78
CA VAL A 89 -14.26 8.16 12.27
C VAL A 89 -14.32 6.65 12.53
N GLU A 90 -14.53 6.29 13.78
CA GLU A 90 -14.57 4.89 14.23
C GLU A 90 -15.61 4.08 13.42
N HIS A 91 -15.23 2.88 13.00
CA HIS A 91 -16.01 1.97 12.14
C HIS A 91 -16.22 2.40 10.68
N TYR A 92 -15.78 3.60 10.29
CA TYR A 92 -15.87 4.07 8.90
C TYR A 92 -14.49 4.18 8.24
N ASP A 93 -13.47 4.61 8.98
CA ASP A 93 -12.10 4.65 8.47
C ASP A 93 -11.42 3.29 8.61
N LEU A 94 -11.37 2.56 7.49
CA LEU A 94 -10.78 1.23 7.44
C LEU A 94 -9.27 1.21 7.69
N ASP A 95 -8.58 2.35 7.54
CA ASP A 95 -7.15 2.45 7.80
C ASP A 95 -6.84 2.54 9.31
N THR A 96 -7.89 2.76 10.13
CA THR A 96 -7.81 2.81 11.60
C THR A 96 -8.52 1.65 12.28
N GLU A 97 -8.79 0.55 11.57
CA GLU A 97 -9.35 -0.66 12.20
C GLU A 97 -8.38 -1.29 13.22
N GLU A 98 -8.91 -1.89 14.29
CA GLU A 98 -8.08 -2.55 15.29
C GLU A 98 -7.34 -3.75 14.67
N ASN A 99 -6.01 -3.62 14.57
CA ASN A 99 -5.12 -4.67 14.02
C ASN A 99 -4.31 -5.40 15.10
N GLY A 100 -4.39 -4.96 16.36
CA GLY A 100 -3.66 -5.54 17.50
C GLY A 100 -2.17 -5.19 17.60
N PHE A 101 -1.58 -4.60 16.55
CA PHE A 101 -0.22 -4.07 16.55
C PHE A 101 -0.20 -2.62 17.03
N PHE A 102 -1.15 -1.81 16.59
CA PHE A 102 -1.28 -0.40 16.94
C PHE A 102 -2.58 -0.13 17.68
N ARG A 103 -2.48 0.80 18.63
CA ARG A 103 -3.62 1.58 19.10
C ARG A 103 -3.58 2.92 18.37
N GLN A 104 -4.45 3.07 17.36
CA GLN A 104 -4.58 4.24 16.49
C GLN A 104 -5.63 5.22 17.02
N THR A 105 -6.65 4.71 17.73
CA THR A 105 -7.74 5.52 18.31
C THR A 105 -7.87 5.24 19.81
N PRO A 106 -8.45 6.15 20.60
CA PRO A 106 -8.69 5.91 22.03
C PRO A 106 -9.74 4.81 22.28
N PHE A 107 -10.55 4.45 21.28
CA PHE A 107 -11.63 3.47 21.38
C PHE A 107 -11.13 2.02 21.27
N GLN A 108 -9.95 1.81 20.71
CA GLN A 108 -9.36 0.48 20.55
C GLN A 108 -8.79 -0.08 21.85
N ARG A 109 -8.82 -1.42 21.96
CA ARG A 109 -8.28 -2.13 23.12
C ARG A 109 -6.79 -1.90 23.29
N TRP A 110 -6.40 -1.36 24.44
CA TRP A 110 -4.99 -1.26 24.81
C TRP A 110 -4.40 -2.62 25.19
N ARG A 111 -3.15 -2.88 24.78
CA ARG A 111 -2.37 -4.09 25.07
C ARG A 111 -0.99 -3.68 25.61
N PRO A 112 -0.36 -4.45 26.53
CA PRO A 112 0.88 -4.04 27.19
C PRO A 112 2.04 -3.63 26.28
N HIS A 113 2.21 -4.28 25.12
CA HIS A 113 3.27 -3.93 24.17
C HIS A 113 3.09 -2.52 23.58
N MET A 114 1.86 -2.01 23.49
CA MET A 114 1.56 -0.69 22.92
C MET A 114 2.17 0.47 23.71
N ARG A 115 2.63 0.26 24.95
CA ARG A 115 3.46 1.25 25.66
C ARG A 115 4.74 1.61 24.90
N TYR A 116 5.22 0.71 24.05
CA TYR A 116 6.40 0.89 23.19
C TYR A 116 6.06 1.20 21.74
N GLN A 117 4.79 1.49 21.42
CA GLN A 117 4.35 1.77 20.03
C GLN A 117 5.19 2.87 19.38
N HIS A 118 5.52 3.92 20.12
CA HIS A 118 6.39 5.01 19.66
C HIS A 118 7.80 4.55 19.21
N LEU A 119 8.27 3.37 19.66
CA LEU A 119 9.55 2.79 19.27
C LEU A 119 9.43 1.84 18.07
N TYR A 120 8.41 0.96 18.06
CA TYR A 120 8.30 -0.06 17.01
C TYR A 120 7.45 0.37 15.80
N TRP A 121 6.71 1.48 15.88
CA TRP A 121 5.83 1.88 14.79
C TRP A 121 6.52 2.08 13.45
N PRO A 122 7.76 2.64 13.33
CA PRO A 122 8.36 2.85 12.01
C PRO A 122 8.61 1.52 11.31
N LEU A 123 9.05 0.50 12.07
CA LEU A 123 9.31 -0.83 11.55
C LEU A 123 8.02 -1.51 11.08
N ILE A 124 6.97 -1.48 11.90
CA ILE A 124 5.68 -2.08 11.52
C ILE A 124 5.03 -1.33 10.36
N ALA A 125 5.13 0.01 10.33
CA ALA A 125 4.64 0.82 9.21
C ALA A 125 5.38 0.50 7.89
N ALA A 126 6.70 0.21 7.95
CA ALA A 126 7.47 -0.24 6.79
C ALA A 126 7.01 -1.59 6.22
N LEU A 127 6.28 -2.40 7.00
CA LEU A 127 5.71 -3.68 6.58
C LEU A 127 4.25 -3.56 6.09
N SER A 128 3.69 -2.35 6.04
CA SER A 128 2.29 -2.13 5.69
C SER A 128 1.97 -2.52 4.23
N LEU A 129 2.81 -2.15 3.25
CA LEU A 129 2.57 -2.51 1.85
C LEU A 129 2.57 -4.04 1.60
N PRO A 130 3.54 -4.83 2.11
CA PRO A 130 3.44 -6.29 2.06
C PRO A 130 2.18 -6.84 2.72
N TYR A 131 1.78 -6.28 3.87
CA TYR A 131 0.57 -6.69 4.57
C TYR A 131 -0.69 -6.41 3.75
N ILE A 132 -0.74 -5.26 3.08
CA ILE A 132 -1.84 -4.91 2.15
C ILE A 132 -1.91 -5.94 1.03
N ALA A 133 -0.80 -6.14 0.31
CA ALA A 133 -0.73 -7.05 -0.83
C ALA A 133 -1.10 -8.50 -0.46
N TRP A 134 -0.63 -9.00 0.70
CA TRP A 134 -0.78 -10.41 1.06
C TRP A 134 -2.05 -10.71 1.86
N ILE A 135 -2.57 -9.74 2.61
CA ILE A 135 -3.68 -9.96 3.54
C ILE A 135 -4.90 -9.11 3.20
N PHE A 136 -4.76 -7.78 3.10
CA PHE A 136 -5.93 -6.92 2.91
C PHE A 136 -6.54 -7.06 1.53
N ASP A 137 -5.75 -6.99 0.47
CA ASP A 137 -6.25 -7.10 -0.90
C ASP A 137 -6.95 -8.45 -1.12
N TRP A 138 -6.41 -9.53 -0.56
CA TRP A 138 -7.06 -10.84 -0.56
C TRP A 138 -8.32 -10.90 0.30
N SER A 139 -8.34 -10.22 1.45
CA SER A 139 -9.53 -10.15 2.31
C SER A 139 -10.65 -9.36 1.64
N ASP A 140 -10.30 -8.26 0.98
CA ASP A 140 -11.21 -7.45 0.16
C ASP A 140 -11.72 -8.25 -1.04
N ARG A 141 -10.83 -8.99 -1.70
CA ARG A 141 -11.18 -9.85 -2.83
C ARG A 141 -12.16 -10.96 -2.48
N LEU A 142 -12.04 -11.47 -1.25
CA LEU A 142 -12.89 -12.54 -0.72
C LEU A 142 -14.11 -12.00 0.04
N ASP A 143 -14.44 -10.70 -0.12
CA ASP A 143 -15.61 -10.04 0.48
C ASP A 143 -15.66 -10.16 2.03
N LYS A 144 -14.50 -10.28 2.68
CA LYS A 144 -14.39 -10.42 4.14
C LYS A 144 -14.44 -9.07 4.87
N THR A 145 -14.36 -7.97 4.13
CA THR A 145 -14.31 -6.60 4.66
C THR A 145 -15.55 -5.81 4.21
N PRO A 146 -15.78 -4.62 4.78
CA PRO A 146 -16.88 -3.74 4.33
C PRO A 146 -16.82 -3.36 2.84
N LEU A 147 -15.65 -3.48 2.19
CA LEU A 147 -15.48 -3.20 0.75
C LEU A 147 -16.39 -4.03 -0.16
N ARG A 148 -16.90 -5.18 0.30
CA ARG A 148 -17.89 -5.99 -0.45
C ARG A 148 -19.09 -5.19 -0.95
N GLU A 149 -19.48 -4.15 -0.22
CA GLU A 149 -20.63 -3.29 -0.57
C GLU A 149 -20.36 -2.44 -1.81
N LYS A 150 -19.08 -2.09 -2.05
CA LYS A 150 -18.63 -1.34 -3.23
C LYS A 150 -18.51 -2.22 -4.47
N ARG A 151 -18.55 -3.56 -4.32
CA ARG A 151 -18.41 -4.54 -5.40
C ARG A 151 -17.20 -4.25 -6.32
N VAL A 152 -16.09 -3.87 -5.71
CA VAL A 152 -14.84 -3.57 -6.41
C VAL A 152 -14.38 -4.82 -7.16
N LEU A 153 -14.07 -4.67 -8.45
CA LEU A 153 -13.64 -5.77 -9.33
C LEU A 153 -14.62 -6.97 -9.34
N ALA A 154 -15.93 -6.72 -9.42
CA ALA A 154 -16.92 -7.80 -9.43
C ALA A 154 -16.81 -8.74 -10.65
N GLY A 155 -17.24 -9.99 -10.45
CA GLY A 155 -17.39 -10.99 -11.51
C GLY A 155 -16.07 -11.53 -12.08
N ARG A 156 -16.18 -12.30 -13.17
CA ARG A 156 -15.04 -12.97 -13.82
C ARG A 156 -14.00 -12.00 -14.36
N GLY A 157 -14.43 -10.87 -14.92
CA GLY A 157 -13.52 -9.85 -15.44
C GLY A 157 -12.66 -9.24 -14.33
N GLY A 158 -13.22 -9.01 -13.15
CA GLY A 158 -12.44 -8.53 -12.02
C GLY A 158 -11.46 -9.54 -11.45
N TRP A 159 -11.72 -10.86 -11.57
CA TRP A 159 -10.72 -11.89 -11.23
C TRP A 159 -9.54 -11.89 -12.20
N ALA A 160 -9.75 -11.52 -13.46
CA ALA A 160 -8.68 -11.37 -14.43
C ALA A 160 -7.85 -10.10 -14.22
N LEU A 161 -8.40 -9.13 -13.49
CA LEU A 161 -7.73 -7.87 -13.16
C LEU A 161 -7.06 -7.91 -11.80
N PHE A 162 -7.64 -8.57 -10.79
CA PHE A 162 -7.14 -8.58 -9.41
C PHE A 162 -5.69 -9.05 -9.34
N VAL A 163 -4.83 -8.12 -8.88
CA VAL A 163 -3.36 -8.18 -8.98
C VAL A 163 -2.90 -8.59 -10.38
#